data_AF-A0A398BID2-F1
#
_entry.id   AF-A0A398BID2-F1
#
_cell.length_a   1.000
_cell.length_b   1.000
_cell.length_c   1.000
_cell.angle_alpha   90.00
_cell.angle_beta   90.00
_cell.angle_gamma   90.00
#
_symmetry.space_group_name_H-M   'P 1'
#
loop_
_entity.id
_entity.type
_entity.pdbx_description
1 polymer ?
#
loop_
_entity_poly.entity_id
_entity_poly.type
_entity_poly.pdbx_seq_one_letter_code
_entity_poly.pdbx_strand_id
1 'polypeptide(L)'
;MKAIGSLLCAGVIATSLVFVPSGAVLASDDDCNCDVTMLNGAERNKLVAGLFKSDSYKSANKQLREKGLKREGANKLEVIRFNADGSMYIGVPFADEKGAIEFFPFSVTETGFVPMFPLN
;
A
#
# COMPACT_ATOMS: atom_id res chain seq x y z
N MET A 1 4.09 -16.17 56.06
CA MET A 1 5.57 -16.17 56.14
C MET A 1 6.06 -16.88 54.87
N LYS A 2 6.33 -16.19 53.75
CA LYS A 2 7.51 -15.37 53.38
C LYS A 2 8.80 -16.21 53.20
N ALA A 3 9.11 -16.52 51.94
CA ALA A 3 10.43 -16.67 51.29
C ALA A 3 10.13 -16.92 49.78
N ILE A 4 10.10 -15.92 48.90
CA ILE A 4 11.21 -15.20 48.22
C ILE A 4 12.33 -16.12 47.73
N GLY A 5 12.58 -16.14 46.41
CA GLY A 5 13.94 -16.33 45.91
C GLY A 5 14.09 -17.09 44.59
N SER A 6 14.08 -16.35 43.49
CA SER A 6 15.01 -16.49 42.35
C SER A 6 15.00 -17.78 41.51
N LEU A 7 14.58 -17.66 40.25
CA LEU A 7 15.49 -17.99 39.14
C LEU A 7 15.05 -17.28 37.84
N LEU A 8 15.78 -16.22 37.52
CA LEU A 8 15.84 -15.62 36.19
C LEU A 8 16.48 -16.64 35.23
N CYS A 9 15.68 -17.26 34.36
CA CYS A 9 16.20 -17.82 33.12
C CYS A 9 15.90 -16.83 32.00
N ALA A 10 16.96 -16.08 31.68
CA ALA A 10 17.09 -15.25 30.51
C ALA A 10 16.66 -16.01 29.26
N GLY A 11 15.55 -15.58 28.68
CA GLY A 11 15.14 -15.91 27.32
C GLY A 11 15.12 -14.62 26.50
N VAL A 12 16.27 -13.97 26.35
CA VAL A 12 16.43 -12.94 25.32
C VAL A 12 16.44 -13.68 23.99
N ILE A 13 15.26 -13.89 23.42
CA ILE A 13 15.14 -14.27 22.03
C ILE A 13 15.45 -13.00 21.25
N ALA A 14 16.74 -12.78 21.00
CA ALA A 14 17.21 -11.86 19.99
C ALA A 14 16.73 -12.41 18.64
N THR A 15 15.49 -12.09 18.26
CA THR A 15 15.04 -12.22 16.88
C THR A 15 15.84 -11.21 16.07
N SER A 16 16.95 -11.70 15.53
CA SER A 16 17.70 -11.08 14.45
C SER A 16 16.73 -10.73 13.33
N LEU A 17 16.30 -9.47 13.32
CA LEU A 17 15.61 -8.82 12.22
C LEU A 17 16.59 -8.79 11.04
N VAL A 18 16.60 -9.86 10.26
CA VAL A 18 17.18 -9.85 8.93
C VAL A 18 16.24 -8.96 8.11
N PHE A 19 16.55 -7.66 8.10
CA PHE A 19 16.10 -6.76 7.05
C PHE A 19 16.72 -7.28 5.75
N VAL A 20 15.99 -8.14 5.06
CA VAL A 20 16.23 -8.35 3.64
C VAL A 20 15.83 -7.03 2.99
N PRO A 21 16.73 -6.32 2.31
CA PRO A 21 16.30 -5.24 1.43
C PRO A 21 15.46 -5.94 0.35
N SER A 22 14.14 -5.90 0.50
CA SER A 22 13.21 -6.25 -0.57
C SER A 22 13.67 -5.45 -1.77
N GLY A 23 14.18 -6.15 -2.78
CA GLY A 23 14.74 -5.53 -3.96
C GLY A 23 13.82 -4.42 -4.43
N ALA A 24 14.41 -3.25 -4.65
CA ALA A 24 13.80 -2.26 -5.50
C ALA A 24 13.44 -3.00 -6.80
N VAL A 25 12.14 -3.26 -6.98
CA VAL A 25 11.61 -3.68 -8.26
C VAL A 25 11.85 -2.45 -9.12
N LEU A 26 12.91 -2.49 -9.90
CA LEU A 26 13.16 -1.50 -10.93
C LEU A 26 11.95 -1.56 -11.84
N ALA A 27 11.06 -0.57 -11.71
CA ALA A 27 10.03 -0.33 -12.68
C ALA A 27 10.72 -0.18 -14.03
N SER A 28 10.29 -0.94 -15.03
CA SER A 28 10.77 -0.83 -16.40
C SER A 28 10.74 0.64 -16.85
N ASP A 29 11.83 1.07 -17.49
CA ASP A 29 12.05 2.33 -18.21
C ASP A 29 11.00 2.62 -19.29
N ASP A 30 9.75 2.86 -18.90
CA ASP A 30 8.85 3.73 -19.65
C ASP A 30 8.81 5.03 -18.87
N ASP A 31 9.75 5.91 -19.23
CA ASP A 31 9.94 7.27 -18.73
C ASP A 31 8.73 8.14 -19.09
N CYS A 32 7.58 7.83 -18.49
CA CYS A 32 6.50 8.77 -18.32
C CYS A 32 7.08 9.87 -17.43
N ASN A 33 7.66 10.90 -18.05
CA ASN A 33 8.20 12.11 -17.42
C ASN A 33 7.07 12.95 -16.76
N CYS A 34 6.27 12.29 -15.94
CA CYS A 34 5.25 12.86 -15.10
C CYS A 34 5.98 13.54 -13.95
N ASP A 35 5.91 14.86 -13.90
CA ASP A 35 6.45 15.65 -12.79
C ASP A 35 5.63 15.36 -11.51
N VAL A 36 6.02 14.29 -10.81
CA VAL A 36 5.34 13.78 -9.62
C VAL A 36 6.32 13.56 -8.48
N THR A 37 5.83 13.82 -7.27
CA THR A 37 6.48 13.45 -6.02
C THR A 37 5.86 12.17 -5.48
N MET A 38 6.67 11.14 -5.25
CA MET A 38 6.22 9.95 -4.52
C MET A 38 6.13 10.25 -3.02
N LEU A 39 4.96 10.00 -2.42
CA LEU A 39 4.73 10.18 -1.00
C LEU A 39 5.17 8.94 -0.22
N ASN A 40 5.89 9.15 0.87
CA ASN A 40 6.44 8.10 1.72
C ASN A 40 6.11 8.31 3.20
N GLY A 41 6.35 7.30 4.03
CA GLY A 41 6.24 7.40 5.48
C GLY A 41 4.83 7.69 6.00
N ALA A 42 4.72 8.60 6.96
CA ALA A 42 3.48 8.88 7.69
C ALA A 42 2.36 9.44 6.79
N GLU A 43 2.71 10.31 5.84
CA GLU A 43 1.75 10.91 4.92
C GLU A 43 1.12 9.85 4.01
N ARG A 44 1.96 9.00 3.40
CA ARG A 44 1.53 7.82 2.64
C ARG A 44 0.61 6.93 3.46
N ASN A 45 1.01 6.59 4.69
CA ASN A 45 0.25 5.69 5.54
C ASN A 45 -1.13 6.25 5.92
N LYS A 46 -1.23 7.56 6.16
CA LYS A 46 -2.51 8.22 6.43
C LYS A 46 -3.47 8.10 5.24
N LEU A 47 -2.97 8.38 4.03
CA LEU A 47 -3.76 8.30 2.79
C LEU A 47 -4.21 6.86 2.50
N VAL A 48 -3.31 5.88 2.59
CA VAL A 48 -3.62 4.45 2.38
C VAL A 48 -4.63 3.95 3.41
N ALA A 49 -4.47 4.32 4.69
CA ALA A 49 -5.42 3.94 5.73
C ALA A 49 -6.81 4.58 5.50
N GLY A 50 -6.85 5.82 5.03
CA GLY A 50 -8.09 6.48 4.62
C GLY A 50 -8.77 5.75 3.47
N LEU A 51 -8.01 5.42 2.42
CA LEU A 51 -8.51 4.70 1.26
C LEU A 51 -9.15 3.38 1.65
N PHE A 52 -8.46 2.55 2.44
CA PHE A 52 -8.98 1.24 2.86
C PHE A 52 -10.25 1.31 3.72
N LYS A 53 -10.51 2.44 4.37
CA LYS A 53 -11.75 2.67 5.12
C LYS A 53 -12.89 3.16 4.24
N SER A 54 -12.61 3.72 3.06
CA SER A 54 -13.61 4.28 2.16
C SER A 54 -14.50 3.21 1.51
N ASP A 55 -15.77 3.53 1.31
CA ASP A 55 -16.71 2.61 0.67
C ASP A 55 -16.44 2.47 -0.84
N SER A 56 -15.94 3.54 -1.46
CA SER A 56 -15.43 3.56 -2.83
C SER A 56 -14.39 2.46 -3.07
N TYR A 57 -13.36 2.40 -2.21
CA TYR A 57 -12.36 1.33 -2.28
C TYR A 57 -12.95 -0.04 -1.99
N LYS A 58 -13.80 -0.20 -0.95
CA LYS A 58 -14.39 -1.49 -0.61
C LYS A 58 -15.21 -2.07 -1.77
N SER A 59 -15.98 -1.22 -2.45
CA SER A 59 -16.76 -1.57 -3.64
C SER A 59 -15.85 -2.00 -4.78
N ALA A 60 -14.86 -1.17 -5.13
CA ALA A 60 -13.90 -1.46 -6.19
C ALA A 60 -13.12 -2.77 -5.92
N ASN A 61 -12.60 -2.95 -4.70
CA ASN A 61 -11.88 -4.14 -4.31
C ASN A 61 -12.77 -5.40 -4.38
N LYS A 62 -14.05 -5.31 -4.04
CA LYS A 62 -15.00 -6.43 -4.22
C LYS A 62 -15.14 -6.78 -5.69
N GLN A 63 -15.41 -5.81 -6.55
CA GLN A 63 -15.57 -6.03 -8.00
C GLN A 63 -14.31 -6.61 -8.65
N LEU A 64 -13.14 -6.08 -8.33
CA LEU A 64 -11.86 -6.56 -8.90
C LEU A 64 -11.58 -8.01 -8.46
N ARG A 65 -11.90 -8.36 -7.21
CA ARG A 65 -11.79 -9.75 -6.74
C ARG A 65 -12.79 -10.68 -7.40
N GLU A 66 -14.00 -10.22 -7.68
CA GLU A 66 -15.00 -10.98 -8.44
C GLU A 66 -14.55 -11.22 -9.89
N LYS A 67 -13.72 -10.32 -10.45
CA LYS A 67 -13.05 -10.50 -11.75
C LYS A 67 -11.81 -11.41 -11.71
N GLY A 68 -11.50 -12.02 -10.56
CA GLY A 68 -10.36 -12.93 -10.40
C GLY A 68 -9.04 -12.26 -10.01
N LEU A 69 -9.03 -10.93 -9.82
CA LEU A 69 -7.82 -10.21 -9.45
C LEU A 69 -7.51 -10.32 -7.96
N LYS A 70 -6.25 -10.54 -7.62
CA LYS A 70 -5.76 -10.64 -6.24
C LYS A 70 -5.08 -9.36 -5.84
N ARG A 71 -5.56 -8.74 -4.77
CA ARG A 71 -4.93 -7.54 -4.24
C ARG A 71 -3.54 -7.85 -3.69
N GLU A 72 -2.56 -7.05 -4.08
CA GLU A 72 -1.21 -7.13 -3.56
C GLU A 72 -1.06 -6.47 -2.17
N GLY A 73 0.10 -6.68 -1.55
CA GLY A 73 0.41 -6.19 -0.20
C GLY A 73 0.41 -4.65 -0.09
N ALA A 74 0.12 -4.15 1.11
CA ALA A 74 0.01 -2.71 1.34
C ALA A 74 1.31 -1.93 1.08
N ASN A 75 2.45 -2.62 1.09
CA ASN A 75 3.78 -2.09 0.79
C ASN A 75 4.01 -1.83 -0.71
N LYS A 76 3.20 -2.41 -1.60
CA LYS A 76 3.30 -2.19 -3.05
C LYS A 76 2.41 -1.05 -3.56
N LEU A 77 1.58 -0.44 -2.70
CA LEU A 77 0.79 0.73 -3.10
C LEU A 77 1.70 1.92 -3.38
N GLU A 78 1.38 2.62 -4.45
CA GLU A 78 2.05 3.86 -4.83
C GLU A 78 1.15 5.03 -4.48
N VAL A 79 1.72 6.06 -3.87
CA VAL A 79 1.02 7.31 -3.61
C VAL A 79 1.83 8.41 -4.24
N ILE A 80 1.23 9.12 -5.18
CA ILE A 80 1.90 10.16 -5.96
C ILE A 80 1.16 11.48 -5.78
N ARG A 81 1.91 12.58 -5.83
CA ARG A 81 1.40 13.94 -5.94
C ARG A 81 1.94 14.55 -7.23
N PHE A 82 1.08 15.07 -8.07
CA PHE A 82 1.49 15.86 -9.24
C PHE A 82 2.01 17.22 -8.77
N ASN A 83 3.20 17.60 -9.22
CA ASN A 83 3.84 18.85 -8.82
C ASN A 83 3.20 20.07 -9.51
N ALA A 84 2.57 19.87 -10.67
CA ALA A 84 1.93 20.91 -11.44
C ALA A 84 0.69 21.52 -10.74
N ASP A 85 -0.13 20.68 -10.10
CA ASP A 85 -1.43 21.07 -9.55
C ASP A 85 -1.68 20.59 -8.10
N GLY A 86 -0.78 19.78 -7.54
CA GLY A 86 -0.92 19.20 -6.21
C GLY A 86 -1.88 18.00 -6.15
N SER A 87 -2.42 17.54 -7.27
CA SER A 87 -3.37 16.41 -7.31
C SER A 87 -2.70 15.14 -6.81
N MET A 88 -3.40 14.39 -5.96
CA MET A 88 -2.87 13.17 -5.35
C MET A 88 -3.62 11.93 -5.82
N TYR A 89 -2.87 10.86 -6.03
CA TYR A 89 -3.41 9.57 -6.46
C TYR A 89 -2.80 8.42 -5.68
N ILE A 90 -3.60 7.38 -5.47
CA ILE A 90 -3.18 6.13 -4.84
C ILE A 90 -3.35 5.00 -5.85
N GLY A 91 -2.26 4.46 -6.36
CA GLY A 91 -2.23 3.26 -7.19
C GLY A 91 -2.34 2.02 -6.31
N VAL A 92 -3.43 1.25 -6.48
CA VAL A 92 -3.60 -0.03 -5.78
C VAL A 92 -3.24 -1.18 -6.73
N PRO A 93 -2.18 -1.95 -6.44
CA PRO A 93 -1.79 -3.08 -7.28
C PRO A 93 -2.68 -4.30 -7.06
N PHE A 94 -3.08 -4.92 -8.17
CA PHE A 94 -3.73 -6.21 -8.21
C PHE A 94 -3.02 -7.12 -9.22
N ALA A 95 -2.85 -8.38 -8.86
CA ALA A 95 -2.30 -9.42 -9.72
C ALA A 95 -3.42 -10.19 -10.43
N ASP A 96 -3.25 -10.45 -11.72
CA ASP A 96 -4.07 -11.41 -12.45
C ASP A 96 -3.66 -12.88 -12.15
N GLU A 97 -4.34 -13.84 -12.79
CA GLU A 97 -4.05 -15.27 -12.61
C GLU A 97 -2.64 -15.67 -13.09
N LYS A 98 -2.04 -14.88 -13.99
CA LYS A 98 -0.68 -15.08 -14.52
C LYS A 98 0.37 -14.35 -13.68
N GLY A 99 -0.05 -13.60 -12.66
CA GLY A 99 0.82 -12.80 -11.81
C GLY A 99 1.21 -11.45 -12.39
N ALA A 100 0.58 -11.00 -13.48
CA ALA A 100 0.79 -9.67 -14.03
C ALA A 100 0.13 -8.63 -13.11
N ILE A 101 0.86 -7.57 -12.78
CA ILE A 101 0.38 -6.51 -11.87
C ILE A 101 -0.25 -5.38 -12.68
N GLU A 102 -1.48 -5.04 -12.34
CA GLU A 102 -2.19 -3.87 -12.83
C GLU A 102 -2.49 -2.92 -11.66
N PHE A 103 -2.24 -1.62 -11.86
CA PHE A 103 -2.53 -0.60 -10.87
C PHE A 103 -3.90 0.02 -11.13
N PHE A 104 -4.72 0.07 -10.08
CA PHE A 104 -6.04 0.68 -10.09
C PHE A 104 -5.98 1.99 -9.30
N PRO A 105 -5.88 3.15 -9.96
CA PRO A 105 -5.69 4.42 -9.28
C PRO A 105 -6.98 4.98 -8.69
N PHE A 106 -6.86 5.57 -7.50
CA PHE A 106 -7.88 6.38 -6.84
C PHE A 106 -7.40 7.81 -6.71
N SER A 107 -8.18 8.79 -7.15
CA SER A 107 -7.91 10.19 -6.86
C SER A 107 -8.27 10.51 -5.42
N VAL A 108 -7.44 11.33 -4.77
CA VAL A 108 -7.69 11.85 -3.43
C VAL A 108 -8.36 13.20 -3.58
N THR A 109 -9.56 13.34 -3.00
CA THR A 109 -10.34 14.58 -3.02
C THR A 109 -10.65 15.03 -1.59
N GLU A 110 -11.17 16.25 -1.43
CA GLU A 110 -11.65 16.73 -0.12
C GLU A 110 -12.79 15.88 0.45
N THR A 111 -13.58 15.26 -0.45
CA THR A 111 -14.76 14.46 -0.10
C THR A 111 -14.46 12.97 0.04
N GLY A 112 -13.26 12.51 -0.32
CA GLY A 112 -12.84 11.12 -0.15
C GLY A 112 -11.95 10.59 -1.28
N PHE A 113 -12.26 9.38 -1.74
CA PHE A 113 -11.48 8.66 -2.75
C PHE A 113 -12.36 8.26 -3.92
N VAL A 114 -11.95 8.61 -5.14
CA VAL A 114 -12.73 8.32 -6.36
C VAL A 114 -11.91 7.39 -7.26
N PRO A 115 -12.46 6.25 -7.70
CA PRO A 115 -11.75 5.35 -8.61
C PRO A 115 -11.67 6.03 -9.99
N MET A 116 -10.50 5.95 -10.64
CA MET A 116 -10.30 6.55 -11.97
C MET A 116 -10.68 5.62 -13.12
N PHE A 117 -11.38 4.53 -12.82
CA PHE A 117 -11.82 3.54 -13.79
C PHE A 117 -13.31 3.27 -13.57
N PRO A 118 -14.04 2.89 -14.63
CA PRO A 118 -15.44 2.56 -14.51
C PRO A 118 -15.60 1.34 -13.58
N LEU A 119 -16.41 1.54 -12.54
CA LEU A 119 -16.99 0.45 -11.77
C LEU A 119 -18.27 0.01 -12.49
N ASN A 120 -18.39 -1.29 -12.78
CA ASN A 120 -19.57 -1.86 -13.45
C ASN A 120 -20.65 -2.22 -12.43
#